data_AF-A0A2U3LH96-F1
#
_entry.id   AF-A0A2U3LH96-F1
#
_cell.length_a   1.000
_cell.length_b   1.000
_cell.length_c   1.000
_cell.angle_alpha   90.00
_cell.angle_beta   90.00
_cell.angle_gamma   90.00
#
_symmetry.space_group_name_H-M   'P 1'
#
loop_
_entity.id
_entity.type
_entity.pdbx_description
1 polymer ?
#
loop_
_entity_poly.entity_id
_entity_poly.type
_entity_poly.pdbx_seq_one_letter_code
_entity_poly.pdbx_strand_id
1 'polypeptide(L)'
;MNCQTCNDPTKYVFALWDGPNGTHGGTYDCRNLSCLTKQTKESIREYREEEIREVVKANSRNEVQMISIRAKRKELQITISKMAKSLGISPSDYSNYEMCRVALPVEMVGRINEIFRREMK
;
A
#
# COMPACT_ATOMS: atom_id res chain seq x y z
N MET A 1 -16.78 -6.48 -25.99
CA MET A 1 -16.61 -5.01 -26.03
C MET A 1 -15.16 -4.75 -26.38
N ASN A 2 -14.86 -3.82 -27.29
CA ASN A 2 -13.48 -3.56 -27.69
C ASN A 2 -12.79 -2.59 -26.73
N CYS A 3 -11.48 -2.74 -26.58
CA CYS A 3 -10.64 -1.77 -25.89
C CYS A 3 -10.64 -0.45 -26.65
N GLN A 4 -10.85 0.67 -25.97
CA GLN A 4 -10.86 1.99 -26.61
C GLN A 4 -9.48 2.40 -27.12
N THR A 5 -8.40 1.85 -26.56
CA THR A 5 -7.02 2.20 -26.91
C THR A 5 -6.49 1.41 -28.10
N CYS A 6 -6.69 0.08 -28.12
CA CYS A 6 -6.11 -0.78 -29.17
C CYS A 6 -7.15 -1.49 -30.05
N ASN A 7 -8.46 -1.21 -29.85
CA ASN A 7 -9.59 -1.83 -30.53
C ASN A 7 -9.71 -3.36 -30.38
N ASP A 8 -8.86 -3.96 -29.56
CA ASP A 8 -8.85 -5.39 -29.30
C ASP A 8 -10.09 -5.82 -28.49
N PRO A 9 -10.76 -6.95 -28.83
CA PRO A 9 -11.98 -7.40 -28.15
C PRO A 9 -11.76 -7.91 -26.71
N THR A 10 -10.56 -7.75 -26.15
CA THR A 10 -10.21 -8.20 -24.79
C THR A 10 -10.45 -7.17 -23.67
N LYS A 11 -11.29 -6.16 -23.88
CA LYS A 11 -11.72 -5.27 -22.78
C LYS A 11 -12.52 -6.07 -21.74
N TYR A 12 -12.18 -5.91 -20.48
CA TYR A 12 -12.87 -6.55 -19.36
C TYR A 12 -13.08 -5.58 -18.19
N VAL A 13 -14.06 -5.88 -17.34
CA VAL A 13 -14.29 -5.12 -16.09
C VAL A 13 -13.20 -5.48 -15.09
N PHE A 14 -12.44 -4.50 -14.64
CA PHE A 14 -11.35 -4.67 -13.68
C PHE A 14 -11.83 -4.53 -12.23
N ALA A 15 -12.63 -3.50 -11.97
CA ALA A 15 -13.22 -3.28 -10.64
C ALA A 15 -14.55 -2.55 -10.76
N LEU A 16 -15.46 -2.84 -9.84
CA LEU A 16 -16.71 -2.12 -9.65
C LEU A 16 -16.58 -1.23 -8.42
N TRP A 17 -17.31 -0.12 -8.41
CA TRP A 17 -17.38 0.77 -7.26
C TRP A 17 -18.81 1.26 -7.06
N ASP A 18 -19.17 1.41 -5.79
CA ASP A 18 -20.40 2.04 -5.33
C ASP A 18 -20.03 3.35 -4.62
N GLY A 19 -20.86 4.36 -4.83
CA GLY A 19 -20.69 5.71 -4.32
C GLY A 19 -21.97 6.24 -3.67
N PRO A 20 -21.90 7.44 -3.09
CA PRO A 20 -23.05 8.07 -2.45
C PRO A 20 -24.25 8.22 -3.40
N ASN A 21 -25.46 8.26 -2.82
CA ASN A 21 -26.72 8.47 -3.54
C ASN A 21 -27.00 7.42 -4.63
N GLY A 22 -26.54 6.19 -4.45
CA GLY A 22 -26.76 5.10 -5.41
C GLY A 22 -25.93 5.23 -6.70
N THR A 23 -24.90 6.07 -6.70
CA THR A 23 -23.98 6.16 -7.85
C THR A 23 -23.16 4.87 -7.91
N HIS A 24 -23.08 4.22 -9.08
CA HIS A 24 -22.25 3.03 -9.27
C HIS A 24 -21.50 3.10 -10.59
N GLY A 25 -20.35 2.43 -10.67
CA GLY A 25 -19.54 2.43 -11.88
C GLY A 25 -18.56 1.29 -11.97
N GLY A 26 -17.90 1.20 -13.13
CA GLY A 26 -16.91 0.17 -13.43
C GLY A 26 -15.65 0.78 -14.02
N THR A 27 -14.51 0.28 -13.60
CA THR A 27 -13.23 0.49 -14.27
C THR A 27 -12.96 -0.69 -15.19
N TYR A 28 -12.33 -0.43 -16.34
CA TYR A 28 -12.05 -1.44 -17.34
C TYR A 28 -10.54 -1.55 -17.60
N ASP A 29 -10.10 -2.74 -17.99
CA ASP A 29 -8.74 -2.99 -18.45
C ASP A 29 -8.74 -3.83 -19.73
N CYS A 30 -7.56 -4.01 -20.34
CA CYS A 30 -7.38 -4.78 -21.57
C CYS A 30 -6.41 -5.95 -21.32
N ARG A 31 -6.72 -7.15 -21.86
CA ARG A 31 -5.82 -8.31 -21.75
C ARG A 31 -4.77 -8.37 -22.86
N ASN A 32 -4.90 -7.57 -23.91
CA ASN A 32 -3.89 -7.47 -24.94
C ASN A 32 -2.62 -6.83 -24.34
N LEU A 33 -1.55 -7.62 -24.23
CA LEU A 33 -0.25 -7.19 -23.69
C LEU A 33 0.46 -6.16 -24.59
N SER A 34 0.06 -6.05 -25.86
CA SER A 34 0.52 -5.01 -26.78
C SER A 34 -0.29 -3.72 -26.67
N CYS A 35 -1.35 -3.68 -25.85
CA CYS A 35 -2.11 -2.46 -25.61
C CYS A 35 -1.27 -1.44 -24.83
N LEU A 36 -1.10 -0.23 -25.36
CA LEU A 36 -0.32 0.84 -24.71
C LEU A 36 -0.81 1.12 -23.27
N THR A 37 -2.14 1.19 -23.05
CA THR A 37 -2.70 1.40 -21.71
C THR A 37 -2.32 0.26 -20.75
N LYS A 38 -2.26 -0.98 -21.23
CA LYS A 38 -1.87 -2.14 -20.42
C LYS A 38 -0.39 -2.05 -20.05
N GLN A 39 0.47 -1.85 -21.05
CA GLN A 39 1.91 -1.70 -20.86
C GLN A 39 2.25 -0.57 -19.90
N THR A 40 1.66 0.62 -20.08
CA THR A 40 1.89 1.76 -19.18
C THR A 40 1.50 1.44 -17.73
N LYS A 41 0.35 0.79 -17.50
CA LYS A 41 -0.05 0.38 -16.14
C LYS A 41 0.94 -0.62 -15.52
N GLU A 42 1.44 -1.57 -16.32
CA GLU A 42 2.41 -2.56 -15.86
C GLU A 42 3.76 -1.92 -15.56
N SER A 43 4.28 -1.04 -16.42
CA SER A 43 5.51 -0.29 -16.17
C SER A 43 5.42 0.60 -14.92
N ILE A 44 4.29 1.28 -14.69
CA ILE A 44 4.07 2.06 -13.46
C ILE A 44 4.07 1.14 -12.23
N ARG A 45 3.48 -0.05 -12.32
CA ARG A 45 3.48 -1.03 -11.22
C ARG A 45 4.90 -1.52 -10.93
N GLU A 46 5.64 -1.89 -11.96
CA GLU A 46 7.03 -2.35 -11.84
C GLU A 46 7.93 -1.28 -11.22
N TYR A 47 7.80 -0.02 -11.66
CA TYR A 47 8.52 1.11 -11.08
C TYR A 47 8.21 1.28 -9.58
N ARG A 48 6.92 1.24 -9.21
CA ARG A 48 6.51 1.33 -7.79
C ARG A 48 7.04 0.17 -6.96
N GLU A 49 7.05 -1.05 -7.51
CA GLU A 49 7.62 -2.20 -6.83
C GLU A 49 9.13 -2.04 -6.62
N GLU A 50 9.83 -1.43 -7.57
CA GLU A 50 11.25 -1.10 -7.43
C GLU A 50 11.49 -0.06 -6.34
N GLU A 51 10.72 1.03 -6.30
CA GLU A 51 10.78 2.03 -5.21
C GLU A 51 10.55 1.37 -3.84
N ILE A 52 9.53 0.51 -3.72
CA ILE A 52 9.25 -0.22 -2.48
C ILE A 52 10.42 -1.14 -2.11
N ARG A 53 11.04 -1.82 -3.08
CA ARG A 53 12.21 -2.67 -2.83
C ARG A 53 13.37 -1.88 -2.25
N GLU A 54 13.64 -0.68 -2.76
CA GLU A 54 14.69 0.19 -2.23
C GLU A 54 14.39 0.66 -0.80
N VAL A 55 13.14 1.02 -0.50
CA VAL A 55 12.73 1.36 0.87
C VAL A 55 12.86 0.17 1.82
N VAL A 56 12.48 -1.05 1.39
CA VAL A 56 12.67 -2.27 2.19
C VAL A 56 14.15 -2.54 2.46
N LYS A 57 15.03 -2.37 1.46
CA LYS A 57 16.49 -2.48 1.65
C LYS A 57 17.00 -1.43 2.64
N ALA A 58 16.56 -0.17 2.54
CA ALA A 58 16.94 0.88 3.46
C ALA A 58 16.51 0.58 4.90
N ASN A 59 15.27 0.13 5.10
CA ASN A 59 14.77 -0.33 6.40
C ASN A 59 15.61 -1.51 6.93
N SER A 60 15.95 -2.48 6.09
CA SER A 60 16.77 -3.63 6.49
C SER A 60 18.18 -3.23 6.95
N ARG A 61 18.80 -2.22 6.33
CA ARG A 61 20.11 -1.69 6.78
C ARG A 61 20.04 -1.07 8.17
N ASN A 62 18.87 -0.61 8.56
CA ASN A 62 18.57 -0.03 9.86
C ASN A 62 17.93 -1.05 10.84
N GLU A 63 18.00 -2.34 10.52
CA GLU A 63 17.41 -3.45 11.31
C GLU A 63 15.89 -3.33 11.51
N VAL A 64 15.21 -2.57 10.64
CA VAL A 64 13.76 -2.40 10.68
C VAL A 64 13.08 -3.42 9.77
N GLN A 65 12.27 -4.30 10.36
CA GLN A 65 11.39 -5.20 9.61
C GLN A 65 9.93 -4.75 9.72
N MET A 66 9.47 -3.91 8.78
CA MET A 66 8.10 -3.39 8.80
C MET A 66 7.02 -4.48 8.67
N ILE A 67 7.32 -5.60 8.00
CA ILE A 67 6.41 -6.75 7.93
C ILE A 67 6.12 -7.29 9.35
N SER A 68 7.16 -7.42 10.17
CA SER A 68 7.06 -7.90 11.55
C SER A 68 6.31 -6.91 12.45
N ILE A 69 6.61 -5.61 12.32
CA ILE A 69 5.87 -4.53 13.04
C ILE A 69 4.39 -4.54 12.65
N ARG A 70 4.09 -4.67 11.36
CA ARG A 70 2.71 -4.74 10.84
C ARG A 70 1.97 -5.97 11.36
N ALA A 71 2.62 -7.13 11.36
CA ALA A 71 2.05 -8.36 11.87
C ALA A 71 1.71 -8.21 13.36
N LYS A 72 2.65 -7.68 14.17
CA LYS A 72 2.43 -7.48 15.60
C LYS A 72 1.33 -6.46 15.89
N ARG A 73 1.26 -5.35 15.14
CA ARG A 73 0.17 -4.38 15.25
C ARG A 73 -1.19 -5.04 15.02
N LYS A 74 -1.30 -5.86 13.98
CA LYS A 74 -2.55 -6.58 13.64
C LYS A 74 -2.91 -7.62 14.71
N GLU A 75 -1.94 -8.35 15.23
CA GLU A 75 -2.12 -9.32 16.33
C GLU A 75 -2.69 -8.63 17.57
N LEU A 76 -2.16 -7.45 17.92
CA LEU A 76 -2.65 -6.62 19.03
C LEU A 76 -3.91 -5.81 18.67
N GLN A 77 -4.48 -6.00 17.48
CA GLN A 77 -5.67 -5.30 16.98
C GLN A 77 -5.59 -3.76 17.07
N ILE A 78 -4.39 -3.19 17.05
CA ILE A 78 -4.18 -1.74 17.10
C ILE A 78 -4.48 -1.18 15.72
N THR A 79 -5.46 -0.28 15.58
CA THR A 79 -5.76 0.36 14.30
C THR A 79 -4.63 1.29 13.85
N ILE A 80 -4.51 1.56 12.54
CA ILE A 80 -3.55 2.57 12.02
C ILE A 80 -3.75 3.91 12.75
N SER A 81 -5.01 4.34 12.93
CA SER A 81 -5.32 5.60 13.61
C SER A 81 -4.90 5.59 15.09
N LYS A 82 -5.10 4.48 15.82
CA LYS A 82 -4.64 4.36 17.22
C LYS A 82 -3.11 4.40 17.29
N MET A 83 -2.43 3.67 16.42
CA MET A 83 -0.98 3.63 16.36
C MET A 83 -0.38 5.01 16.05
N ALA A 84 -0.90 5.67 15.01
CA ALA A 84 -0.48 7.01 14.61
C ALA A 84 -0.71 8.03 15.73
N LYS A 85 -1.86 7.97 16.42
CA LYS A 85 -2.16 8.82 17.57
C LYS A 85 -1.15 8.61 18.71
N SER A 86 -0.82 7.36 19.05
CA SER A 86 0.19 7.05 20.07
C SER A 86 1.61 7.52 19.71
N LEU A 87 1.91 7.58 18.41
CA LEU A 87 3.18 8.08 17.88
C LEU A 87 3.18 9.60 17.66
N GLY A 88 2.04 10.28 17.79
CA GLY A 88 1.91 11.72 17.53
C GLY A 88 2.13 12.10 16.06
N ILE A 89 1.80 11.20 15.13
CA ILE A 89 1.92 11.42 13.67
C ILE A 89 0.58 11.25 12.98
N SER A 90 0.48 11.63 11.70
CA SER A 90 -0.74 11.41 10.93
C SER A 90 -0.96 9.92 10.62
N PRO A 91 -2.22 9.46 10.47
CA PRO A 91 -2.50 8.10 10.00
C PRO A 91 -1.88 7.80 8.63
N SER A 92 -1.75 8.82 7.77
CA SER A 92 -1.12 8.72 6.46
C SER A 92 0.38 8.44 6.57
N ASP A 93 1.09 9.13 7.47
CA ASP A 93 2.53 8.91 7.68
C ASP A 93 2.78 7.50 8.19
N TYR A 94 2.03 7.07 9.22
CA TYR A 94 2.15 5.70 9.72
C TYR A 94 1.82 4.67 8.63
N SER A 95 0.77 4.91 7.84
CA SER A 95 0.43 4.04 6.71
C SER A 95 1.51 4.00 5.65
N ASN A 96 2.21 5.10 5.39
CA ASN A 96 3.31 5.15 4.43
C ASN A 96 4.51 4.31 4.91
N TYR A 97 4.83 4.36 6.21
CA TYR A 97 5.87 3.50 6.80
C TYR A 97 5.46 2.03 6.75
N GLU A 98 4.24 1.69 7.17
CA GLU A 98 3.75 0.30 7.19
C GLU A 98 3.69 -0.33 5.78
N MET A 99 3.39 0.47 4.77
CA MET A 99 3.34 0.04 3.37
C MET A 99 4.70 0.15 2.65
N CYS A 100 5.78 0.47 3.37
CA CYS A 100 7.12 0.65 2.81
C CYS A 100 7.17 1.65 1.64
N ARG A 101 6.33 2.69 1.67
CA ARG A 101 6.40 3.82 0.73
C ARG A 101 7.47 4.82 1.14
N VAL A 102 7.73 4.91 2.45
CA VAL A 102 8.77 5.73 3.06
C VAL A 102 9.49 4.88 4.10
N ALA A 103 10.81 5.05 4.21
CA ALA A 103 11.59 4.35 5.24
C ALA A 103 11.15 4.80 6.64
N LEU A 104 11.08 3.86 7.58
CA LEU A 104 10.76 4.20 8.96
C LEU A 104 12.01 4.82 9.60
N PRO A 105 11.90 6.01 10.22
CA PRO A 105 13.00 6.59 11.00
C PRO A 105 13.39 5.66 12.17
N VAL A 106 14.69 5.48 12.41
CA VAL A 106 15.21 4.51 13.40
C VAL A 106 14.71 4.82 14.81
N GLU A 107 14.62 6.09 15.16
CA GLU A 107 14.11 6.57 16.44
C GLU A 107 12.65 6.17 16.71
N MET A 108 11.86 5.92 15.65
CA MET A 108 10.48 5.49 15.79
C MET A 108 10.35 4.03 16.25
N VAL A 109 11.35 3.19 16.00
CA VAL A 109 11.31 1.76 16.34
C VAL A 109 11.16 1.57 17.85
N GLY A 110 11.91 2.33 18.64
CA GLY A 110 11.82 2.29 20.11
C GLY A 110 10.43 2.66 20.62
N ARG A 111 9.83 3.72 20.04
CA ARG A 111 8.48 4.19 20.39
C ARG A 111 7.40 3.17 20.03
N ILE A 112 7.52 2.54 18.87
CA ILE A 112 6.62 1.46 18.42
C ILE A 112 6.69 0.27 19.40
N ASN A 113 7.89 -0.16 19.77
CA ASN A 113 8.08 -1.26 20.70
C ASN A 113 7.52 -0.94 22.09
N GLU A 114 7.62 0.31 22.55
CA GLU A 114 7.02 0.74 23.80
C GLU A 114 5.49 0.64 23.76
N ILE A 115 4.86 1.08 22.65
CA ILE A 115 3.41 0.94 22.46
C ILE A 115 3.01 -0.54 22.51
N PHE A 116 3.74 -1.41 21.82
CA PHE A 116 3.46 -2.86 21.86
C PHE A 116 3.57 -3.43 23.28
N ARG A 117 4.57 -3.04 24.06
CA ARG A 117 4.70 -3.49 25.46
C ARG A 117 3.54 -3.02 26.34
N ARG A 118 3.00 -1.83 26.11
CA ARG A 118 1.86 -1.29 26.88
C ARG A 118 0.56 -2.01 26.58
N GLU A 119 0.36 -2.45 25.34
CA GLU A 119 -0.86 -3.14 24.88
C GLU A 119 -0.84 -4.65 25.17
N MET A 120 0.31 -5.21 25.56
CA MET A 120 0.43 -6.59 26.03
C MET A 120 0.12 -6.76 27.53
N LYS A 121 -0.02 -5.67 28.28
CA LYS A 121 -0.42 -5.66 29.70
C LYS A 121 -1.92 -5.47 29.82
#